data_AF-A0A1Y4S4B5-F1
#
_entry.id   AF-A0A1Y4S4B5-F1
#
_cell.length_a   1.000
_cell.length_b   1.000
_cell.length_c   1.000
_cell.angle_alpha   90.00
_cell.angle_beta   90.00
_cell.angle_gamma   90.00
#
_symmetry.space_group_name_H-M   'P 1'
#
loop_
_entity.id
_entity.type
_entity.pdbx_description
1 polymer ?
#
loop_
_entity_poly.entity_id
_entity_poly.type
_entity_poly.pdbx_seq_one_letter_code
_entity_poly.pdbx_strand_id
1 'polypeptide(L)'
;MDKFVERQEVLKLLNAPTPEERLANLAIVIGSEKQAPEAKPQYANNHIHTIYSFSPYSPAAAVYCARDEGLQTAGIMDHDTIAGAVEFRKAGKIAGIGTTCGMECRADLSGTRMAGRKLNNPDQAGICYMAIHSVPESGFARLNEVFAPLREKRNVRNRRMTENINRLMEPYGIVLDFDRDVIPISQYENGGSITERHLLCALSQKILDKAGRAACAEFVEKQLGIALNEKAKERLSDPENPHQLYDLLGVMKAELVGKIYVPATDECLPFAELVKLADEVGAILCYPYLGDVTDSVTGDKKAAKFEDDFLDELFEMLKEEGVHGVTYMPARNTREQLTRLQKLCREYHMTEISGEDVNSSRQSMICPELSDPQFRHLVDAAWKLVEREKD
;
A
#
# COMPACT_ATOMS: atom_id res chain seq x y z
N MET A 1 -8.15 -22.13 5.80
CA MET A 1 -6.75 -22.37 6.18
C MET A 1 -5.99 -21.11 5.77
N ASP A 2 -5.04 -20.66 6.59
CA ASP A 2 -4.39 -19.38 6.41
C ASP A 2 -3.34 -19.47 5.28
N LYS A 3 -3.62 -18.80 4.16
CA LYS A 3 -2.77 -18.82 2.97
C LYS A 3 -1.35 -18.31 3.24
N PHE A 4 -1.18 -17.36 4.15
CA PHE A 4 0.16 -16.88 4.50
C PHE A 4 0.96 -17.96 5.22
N VAL A 5 0.31 -18.76 6.07
CA VAL A 5 0.92 -19.88 6.79
C VAL A 5 1.28 -21.02 5.85
N GLU A 6 0.37 -21.37 4.94
CA GLU A 6 0.61 -22.40 3.92
C GLU A 6 1.83 -22.08 3.03
N ARG A 7 2.06 -20.78 2.77
CA ARG A 7 3.11 -20.32 1.86
C ARG A 7 4.45 -20.02 2.54
N GLN A 8 4.62 -20.22 3.85
CA GLN A 8 5.81 -19.74 4.58
C GLN A 8 7.14 -20.17 3.95
N GLU A 9 7.29 -21.44 3.57
CA GLU A 9 8.53 -21.93 2.96
C GLU A 9 8.76 -21.33 1.57
N VAL A 10 7.70 -21.14 0.78
CA VAL A 10 7.79 -20.48 -0.52
C VAL A 10 8.12 -18.99 -0.34
N LEU A 11 7.48 -18.31 0.61
CA LEU A 11 7.74 -16.90 0.89
C LEU A 11 9.18 -16.64 1.35
N LYS A 12 9.81 -17.56 2.10
CA LYS A 12 11.24 -17.47 2.42
C LYS A 12 12.11 -17.46 1.16
N LEU A 13 11.82 -18.31 0.19
CA LEU A 13 12.53 -18.35 -1.09
C LEU A 13 12.25 -17.11 -1.95
N LEU A 14 10.99 -16.68 -1.99
CA LEU A 14 10.56 -15.54 -2.80
C LEU A 14 10.87 -14.19 -2.15
N ASN A 15 11.28 -14.15 -0.88
CA ASN A 15 11.82 -12.97 -0.21
C ASN A 15 13.35 -13.04 -0.04
N ALA A 16 14.04 -13.79 -0.91
CA ALA A 16 15.50 -13.81 -0.97
C ALA A 16 16.09 -12.38 -1.13
N PRO A 17 17.34 -12.13 -0.70
CA PRO A 17 17.92 -10.79 -0.68
C PRO A 17 17.93 -10.08 -2.04
N THR A 18 18.20 -10.79 -3.14
CA THR A 18 18.36 -10.19 -4.47
C THR A 18 17.18 -10.47 -5.42
N PRO A 19 16.80 -9.53 -6.30
CA PRO A 19 15.78 -9.77 -7.33
C PRO A 19 16.08 -10.99 -8.20
N GLU A 20 17.35 -11.23 -8.54
CA GLU A 20 17.80 -12.35 -9.37
C GLU A 20 17.50 -13.70 -8.70
N GLU A 21 17.83 -13.85 -7.41
CA GLU A 21 17.52 -15.05 -6.63
C GLU A 21 16.01 -15.25 -6.51
N ARG A 22 15.25 -14.18 -6.25
CA ARG A 22 13.79 -14.24 -6.13
C ARG A 22 13.12 -14.74 -7.42
N LEU A 23 13.55 -14.24 -8.58
CA LEU A 23 13.03 -14.67 -9.88
C LEU A 23 13.45 -16.09 -10.23
N ALA A 24 14.70 -16.49 -9.91
CA ALA A 24 15.15 -17.87 -10.10
C ALA A 24 14.35 -18.85 -9.23
N ASN A 25 14.14 -18.50 -7.96
CA ASN A 25 13.32 -19.28 -7.03
C ASN A 25 11.86 -19.36 -7.51
N LEU A 26 11.29 -18.27 -8.01
CA LEU A 26 9.94 -18.26 -8.58
C LEU A 26 9.80 -19.23 -9.75
N ALA A 27 10.77 -19.24 -10.67
CA ALA A 27 10.76 -20.17 -11.80
C ALA A 27 10.82 -21.64 -11.34
N ILE A 28 11.62 -21.95 -10.32
CA ILE A 28 11.70 -23.30 -9.73
C ILE A 28 10.38 -23.68 -9.07
N VAL A 29 9.82 -22.79 -8.23
CA VAL A 29 8.56 -23.02 -7.52
C VAL A 29 7.44 -23.33 -8.51
N ILE A 30 7.26 -22.47 -9.53
CA ILE A 30 6.19 -22.63 -10.53
C ILE A 30 6.44 -23.84 -11.43
N GLY A 31 7.69 -24.08 -11.85
CA GLY A 31 8.05 -25.25 -12.66
C GLY A 31 7.90 -26.58 -11.94
N SER A 32 7.86 -26.57 -10.60
CA SER A 32 7.67 -27.77 -9.76
C SER A 32 6.20 -28.03 -9.42
N GLU A 33 5.27 -27.16 -9.81
CA GLU A 33 3.85 -27.34 -9.55
C GLU A 33 3.29 -28.52 -10.34
N LYS A 34 2.58 -29.41 -9.64
CA LYS A 34 1.87 -30.54 -10.28
C LYS A 34 0.60 -30.11 -11.01
N GLN A 35 -0.02 -29.03 -10.53
CA GLN A 35 -1.26 -28.48 -11.05
C GLN A 35 -1.24 -26.97 -10.84
N ALA A 36 -1.64 -26.21 -11.87
CA ALA A 36 -1.82 -24.77 -11.76
C ALA A 36 -3.00 -24.44 -10.82
N PRO A 37 -2.94 -23.33 -10.07
CA PRO A 37 -4.08 -22.84 -9.29
C PRO A 37 -5.33 -22.62 -10.16
N GLU A 38 -6.51 -22.79 -9.55
CA GLU A 38 -7.78 -22.48 -10.21
C GLU A 38 -7.86 -20.98 -10.53
N ALA A 39 -8.03 -20.64 -11.81
CA ALA A 39 -8.21 -19.27 -12.23
C ALA A 39 -9.58 -18.73 -11.80
N LYS A 40 -9.60 -17.50 -11.28
CA LYS A 40 -10.80 -16.79 -10.85
C LYS A 40 -10.91 -15.48 -11.62
N PRO A 41 -11.38 -15.53 -12.88
CA PRO A 41 -11.41 -14.38 -13.80
C PRO A 41 -12.28 -13.23 -13.30
N GLN A 42 -13.15 -13.43 -12.31
CA GLN A 42 -13.99 -12.40 -11.72
C GLN A 42 -13.26 -11.46 -10.74
N TYR A 43 -11.97 -11.71 -10.45
CA TYR A 43 -11.19 -10.90 -9.52
C TYR A 43 -9.98 -10.28 -10.21
N ALA A 44 -9.62 -9.07 -9.80
CA ALA A 44 -8.40 -8.37 -10.17
C ALA A 44 -7.90 -7.52 -8.99
N ASN A 45 -6.60 -7.29 -8.91
CA ASN A 45 -6.03 -6.42 -7.87
C ASN A 45 -4.88 -5.60 -8.44
N ASN A 46 -5.10 -4.29 -8.62
CA ASN A 46 -4.11 -3.39 -9.21
C ASN A 46 -3.36 -2.52 -8.19
N HIS A 47 -3.48 -2.84 -6.89
CA HIS A 47 -2.89 -2.04 -5.82
C HIS A 47 -2.28 -2.95 -4.74
N ILE A 48 -1.07 -3.42 -5.00
CA ILE A 48 -0.30 -4.28 -4.12
C ILE A 48 1.01 -3.58 -3.76
N HIS A 49 1.28 -3.43 -2.47
CA HIS A 49 2.58 -2.95 -1.99
C HIS A 49 3.56 -4.11 -1.86
N THR A 50 4.83 -3.82 -2.03
CA THR A 50 5.93 -4.76 -1.86
C THR A 50 6.91 -4.26 -0.80
N ILE A 51 7.97 -5.03 -0.54
CA ILE A 51 9.10 -4.62 0.30
C ILE A 51 9.78 -3.32 -0.16
N TYR A 52 9.50 -2.84 -1.39
CA TYR A 52 9.99 -1.55 -1.86
C TYR A 52 9.33 -0.35 -1.20
N SER A 53 8.17 -0.51 -0.54
CA SER A 53 7.60 0.55 0.29
C SER A 53 7.13 0.11 1.67
N PHE A 54 6.43 -1.02 1.79
CA PHE A 54 6.16 -1.75 3.03
C PHE A 54 5.22 -2.92 2.74
N SER A 55 5.71 -4.15 2.87
CA SER A 55 4.90 -5.36 2.71
C SER A 55 5.69 -6.57 3.20
N PRO A 56 5.05 -7.67 3.61
CA PRO A 56 5.75 -8.95 3.78
C PRO A 56 6.16 -9.60 2.45
N TYR A 57 5.78 -9.03 1.31
CA TYR A 57 5.97 -9.63 -0.01
C TYR A 57 6.97 -8.83 -0.85
N SER A 58 7.99 -9.49 -1.37
CA SER A 58 8.74 -8.99 -2.53
C SER A 58 7.85 -8.88 -3.77
N PRO A 59 8.30 -8.20 -4.84
CA PRO A 59 7.58 -8.23 -6.12
C PRO A 59 7.31 -9.64 -6.64
N ALA A 60 8.29 -10.55 -6.59
CA ALA A 60 8.09 -11.95 -6.97
C ALA A 60 7.10 -12.70 -6.06
N ALA A 61 7.18 -12.48 -4.75
CA ALA A 61 6.27 -13.09 -3.78
C ALA A 61 4.83 -12.59 -3.95
N ALA A 62 4.65 -11.30 -4.22
CA ALA A 62 3.35 -10.68 -4.46
C ALA A 62 2.66 -11.29 -5.69
N VAL A 63 3.40 -11.42 -6.81
CA VAL A 63 2.91 -12.08 -8.03
C VAL A 63 2.55 -13.55 -7.78
N TYR A 64 3.41 -14.28 -7.06
CA TYR A 64 3.13 -15.67 -6.69
C TYR A 64 1.85 -15.79 -5.86
N CYS A 65 1.69 -14.97 -4.84
CA CYS A 65 0.49 -14.97 -3.99
C CYS A 65 -0.77 -14.60 -4.77
N ALA A 66 -0.71 -13.62 -5.68
CA ALA A 66 -1.82 -13.28 -6.55
C ALA A 66 -2.25 -14.47 -7.40
N ARG A 67 -1.29 -15.16 -8.04
CA ARG A 67 -1.54 -16.37 -8.84
C ARG A 67 -2.07 -17.52 -8.00
N ASP A 68 -1.48 -17.79 -6.84
CA ASP A 68 -1.91 -18.88 -5.95
C ASP A 68 -3.35 -18.69 -5.44
N GLU A 69 -3.84 -17.45 -5.36
CA GLU A 69 -5.24 -17.17 -5.03
C GLU A 69 -6.18 -17.26 -6.23
N GLY A 70 -5.63 -17.34 -7.45
CA GLY A 70 -6.37 -17.49 -8.71
C GLY A 70 -6.50 -16.21 -9.53
N LEU A 71 -5.83 -15.12 -9.15
CA LEU A 71 -5.84 -13.89 -9.94
C LEU A 71 -5.11 -14.09 -11.27
N GLN A 72 -5.64 -13.48 -12.33
CA GLN A 72 -5.02 -13.49 -13.66
C GLN A 72 -4.29 -12.17 -13.98
N THR A 73 -4.46 -11.16 -13.13
CA THR A 73 -3.74 -9.89 -13.19
C THR A 73 -3.30 -9.46 -11.79
N ALA A 74 -2.20 -8.73 -11.69
CA ALA A 74 -1.73 -8.12 -10.46
C ALA A 74 -1.08 -6.75 -10.75
N GLY A 75 -1.21 -5.78 -9.85
CA GLY A 75 -0.60 -4.46 -10.00
C GLY A 75 0.23 -4.04 -8.79
N ILE A 76 1.48 -3.65 -9.04
CA ILE A 76 2.37 -3.07 -8.02
C ILE A 76 2.07 -1.58 -7.84
N MET A 77 2.03 -1.11 -6.60
CA MET A 77 1.66 0.27 -6.24
C MET A 77 2.43 0.75 -5.01
N ASP A 78 3.75 0.63 -5.03
CA ASP A 78 4.59 1.03 -3.90
C ASP A 78 4.56 2.55 -3.65
N HIS A 79 4.66 2.96 -2.38
CA HIS A 79 4.66 4.38 -2.02
C HIS A 79 5.97 5.09 -2.43
N ASP A 80 5.87 6.18 -3.18
CA ASP A 80 6.96 7.09 -3.58
C ASP A 80 8.14 6.37 -4.30
N THR A 81 7.90 5.19 -4.88
CA THR A 81 8.90 4.47 -5.66
C THR A 81 8.29 3.52 -6.69
N ILE A 82 8.98 3.38 -7.83
CA ILE A 82 8.70 2.40 -8.89
C ILE A 82 9.76 1.29 -8.94
N ALA A 83 10.70 1.25 -7.99
CA ALA A 83 11.92 0.42 -8.08
C ALA A 83 11.66 -1.09 -8.17
N GLY A 84 10.53 -1.58 -7.64
CA GLY A 84 10.12 -2.99 -7.75
C GLY A 84 9.52 -3.40 -9.09
N ALA A 85 9.21 -2.46 -9.99
CA ALA A 85 8.40 -2.72 -11.19
C ALA A 85 9.05 -3.69 -12.19
N VAL A 86 10.38 -3.61 -12.38
CA VAL A 86 11.11 -4.50 -13.30
C VAL A 86 11.02 -5.95 -12.82
N GLU A 87 11.23 -6.19 -11.53
CA GLU A 87 11.09 -7.52 -10.93
C GLU A 87 9.64 -7.99 -11.05
N PHE A 88 8.67 -7.14 -10.74
CA PHE A 88 7.24 -7.47 -10.80
C PHE A 88 6.81 -7.92 -12.21
N ARG A 89 7.22 -7.20 -13.27
CA ARG A 89 6.96 -7.58 -14.68
C ARG A 89 7.59 -8.91 -15.04
N LYS A 90 8.85 -9.15 -14.64
CA LYS A 90 9.53 -10.43 -14.90
C LYS A 90 8.84 -11.58 -14.16
N ALA A 91 8.44 -11.35 -12.91
CA ALA A 91 7.70 -12.32 -12.13
C ALA A 91 6.36 -12.66 -12.77
N GLY A 92 5.62 -11.66 -13.28
CA GLY A 92 4.36 -11.88 -14.03
C GLY A 92 4.54 -12.80 -15.23
N LYS A 93 5.61 -12.57 -16.01
CA LYS A 93 5.97 -13.43 -17.16
C LYS A 93 6.28 -14.86 -16.73
N ILE A 94 7.05 -15.05 -15.66
CA ILE A 94 7.36 -16.39 -15.12
C ILE A 94 6.09 -17.08 -14.60
N ALA A 95 5.20 -16.32 -13.97
CA ALA A 95 3.97 -16.82 -13.37
C ALA A 95 2.84 -17.06 -14.38
N GLY A 96 2.93 -16.48 -15.57
CA GLY A 96 1.88 -16.57 -16.58
C GLY A 96 0.64 -15.75 -16.25
N ILE A 97 0.79 -14.64 -15.52
CA ILE A 97 -0.30 -13.69 -15.23
C ILE A 97 0.02 -12.29 -15.77
N GLY A 98 -1.01 -11.51 -16.07
CA GLY A 98 -0.87 -10.10 -16.44
C GLY A 98 -0.31 -9.29 -15.27
N THR A 99 0.58 -8.34 -15.57
CA THR A 99 1.09 -7.41 -14.55
C THR A 99 1.00 -5.97 -15.04
N THR A 100 0.61 -5.08 -14.14
CA THR A 100 0.64 -3.63 -14.35
C THR A 100 1.53 -2.97 -13.30
N CYS A 101 2.22 -1.92 -13.67
CA CYS A 101 3.16 -1.20 -12.83
C CYS A 101 2.67 0.21 -12.53
N GLY A 102 2.81 0.60 -11.27
CA GLY A 102 2.54 1.95 -10.83
C GLY A 102 3.20 2.25 -9.50
N MET A 103 2.97 3.46 -9.03
CA MET A 103 3.37 3.90 -7.70
C MET A 103 2.34 4.87 -7.14
N GLU A 104 2.14 4.82 -5.82
CA GLU A 104 1.31 5.78 -5.11
C GLU A 104 2.21 6.83 -4.48
N CYS A 105 1.83 8.10 -4.54
CA CYS A 105 2.64 9.18 -3.98
C CYS A 105 1.78 10.24 -3.32
N ARG A 106 2.42 11.08 -2.51
CA ARG A 106 1.78 12.26 -1.94
C ARG A 106 1.97 13.47 -2.85
N ALA A 107 0.89 14.24 -3.03
CA ALA A 107 0.88 15.49 -3.77
C ALA A 107 0.45 16.66 -2.88
N ASP A 108 1.09 17.81 -3.06
CA ASP A 108 0.71 19.08 -2.45
C ASP A 108 -0.38 19.77 -3.29
N LEU A 109 -1.53 20.00 -2.67
CA LEU A 109 -2.70 20.64 -3.27
C LEU A 109 -2.78 22.14 -3.01
N SER A 110 -1.76 22.75 -2.38
CA SER A 110 -1.71 24.18 -2.08
C SER A 110 -1.96 25.09 -3.30
N GLY A 111 -1.60 24.61 -4.50
CA GLY A 111 -1.82 25.29 -5.77
C GLY A 111 -3.16 25.03 -6.45
N THR A 112 -4.11 24.33 -5.81
CA THR A 112 -5.37 23.87 -6.42
C THR A 112 -6.61 24.45 -5.73
N ARG A 113 -7.81 24.23 -6.30
CA ARG A 113 -9.11 24.53 -5.66
C ARG A 113 -9.32 23.76 -4.35
N MET A 114 -8.56 22.69 -4.11
CA MET A 114 -8.64 21.84 -2.92
C MET A 114 -7.64 22.23 -1.82
N ALA A 115 -6.96 23.37 -1.95
CA ALA A 115 -5.99 23.85 -0.97
C ALA A 115 -6.57 23.85 0.46
N GLY A 116 -5.83 23.26 1.39
CA GLY A 116 -6.19 23.19 2.81
C GLY A 116 -7.36 22.24 3.16
N ARG A 117 -8.00 21.58 2.19
CA ARG A 117 -9.06 20.59 2.48
C ARG A 117 -8.45 19.29 2.99
N LYS A 118 -9.25 18.51 3.73
CA LYS A 118 -8.91 17.15 4.13
C LYS A 118 -9.52 16.17 3.13
N LEU A 119 -8.68 15.41 2.44
CA LEU A 119 -9.05 14.45 1.40
C LEU A 119 -8.62 13.02 1.81
N ASN A 120 -8.28 12.16 0.85
CA ASN A 120 -7.82 10.79 1.05
C ASN A 120 -6.54 10.62 1.90
N ASN A 121 -5.89 11.69 2.37
CA ASN A 121 -4.84 11.62 3.38
C ASN A 121 -5.44 11.85 4.78
N PRO A 122 -5.57 10.79 5.62
CA PRO A 122 -6.17 10.93 6.94
C PRO A 122 -5.34 11.73 7.93
N ASP A 123 -4.03 11.81 7.70
CA ASP A 123 -3.06 12.35 8.65
C ASP A 123 -2.83 13.86 8.44
N GLN A 124 -3.11 14.40 7.25
CA GLN A 124 -2.81 15.80 6.92
C GLN A 124 -3.73 16.39 5.86
N ALA A 125 -4.33 17.55 6.16
CA ALA A 125 -5.05 18.36 5.18
C ALA A 125 -4.09 19.08 4.22
N GLY A 126 -4.55 19.35 2.99
CA GLY A 126 -3.78 20.01 1.93
C GLY A 126 -2.80 19.09 1.19
N ILE A 127 -2.60 17.86 1.65
CA ILE A 127 -1.83 16.82 0.96
C ILE A 127 -2.80 15.69 0.60
N CYS A 128 -2.73 15.15 -0.62
CA CYS A 128 -3.48 13.96 -1.02
C CYS A 128 -2.55 12.84 -1.46
N TYR A 129 -3.05 11.60 -1.42
CA TYR A 129 -2.47 10.49 -2.17
C TYR A 129 -2.93 10.56 -3.63
N MET A 130 -2.05 10.18 -4.54
CA MET A 130 -2.29 10.06 -5.97
C MET A 130 -1.64 8.77 -6.47
N ALA A 131 -2.30 8.06 -7.38
CA ALA A 131 -1.77 6.83 -7.96
C ALA A 131 -1.36 7.06 -9.42
N ILE A 132 -0.11 6.74 -9.74
CA ILE A 132 0.42 6.76 -11.12
C ILE A 132 0.30 5.33 -11.65
N HIS A 133 -0.80 5.02 -12.33
CA HIS A 133 -1.09 3.68 -12.85
C HIS A 133 -0.57 3.47 -14.28
N SER A 134 -0.40 2.20 -14.66
CA SER A 134 -0.07 1.78 -16.02
C SER A 134 1.19 2.47 -16.57
N VAL A 135 2.26 2.50 -15.78
CA VAL A 135 3.53 3.11 -16.17
C VAL A 135 4.26 2.19 -17.16
N PRO A 136 4.53 2.62 -18.40
CA PRO A 136 5.35 1.86 -19.33
C PRO A 136 6.79 1.78 -18.85
N GLU A 137 7.52 0.74 -19.27
CA GLU A 137 8.90 0.49 -18.82
C GLU A 137 9.86 1.67 -19.13
N SER A 138 9.59 2.42 -20.21
CA SER A 138 10.31 3.65 -20.56
C SER A 138 10.21 4.75 -19.50
N GLY A 139 9.15 4.76 -18.70
CA GLY A 139 8.90 5.75 -17.64
C GLY A 139 9.60 5.47 -16.32
N PHE A 140 10.06 4.24 -16.07
CA PHE A 140 10.57 3.83 -14.75
C PHE A 140 11.80 4.62 -14.31
N ALA A 141 12.76 4.82 -15.21
CA ALA A 141 13.98 5.56 -14.90
C ALA A 141 13.66 7.01 -14.51
N ARG A 142 12.72 7.64 -15.23
CA ARG A 142 12.33 9.03 -15.00
C ARG A 142 11.60 9.21 -13.67
N LEU A 143 10.65 8.34 -13.36
CA LEU A 143 9.99 8.34 -12.05
C LEU A 143 11.01 8.16 -10.91
N ASN A 144 11.94 7.22 -11.06
CA ASN A 144 12.94 7.00 -10.01
C ASN A 144 13.86 8.22 -9.82
N GLU A 145 14.27 8.88 -10.91
CA GLU A 145 15.06 10.12 -10.86
C GLU A 145 14.33 11.23 -10.10
N VAL A 146 13.05 11.48 -10.41
CA VAL A 146 12.27 12.53 -9.77
C VAL A 146 11.99 12.23 -8.29
N PHE A 147 11.67 10.98 -7.96
CA PHE A 147 11.30 10.60 -6.60
C PHE A 147 12.49 10.33 -5.67
N ALA A 148 13.68 10.03 -6.18
CA ALA A 148 14.87 9.83 -5.35
C ALA A 148 15.13 10.99 -4.35
N PRO A 149 15.22 12.27 -4.77
CA PRO A 149 15.41 13.38 -3.82
C PRO A 149 14.20 13.59 -2.89
N LEU A 150 12.99 13.19 -3.28
CA LEU A 150 11.80 13.27 -2.41
C LEU A 150 11.85 12.23 -1.30
N ARG A 151 12.33 11.02 -1.60
CA ARG A 151 12.57 9.97 -0.59
C ARG A 151 13.63 10.38 0.43
N GLU A 152 14.66 11.13 0.03
CA GLU A 152 15.63 11.72 0.97
C GLU A 152 14.95 12.66 1.97
N LYS A 153 14.10 13.56 1.48
CA LYS A 153 13.33 14.49 2.32
C LYS A 153 12.33 13.76 3.21
N ARG A 154 11.69 12.71 2.69
CA ARG A 154 10.89 11.79 3.50
C ARG A 154 11.68 11.20 4.65
N ASN A 155 12.94 10.81 4.42
CA ASN A 155 13.80 10.28 5.46
C ASN A 155 14.23 11.32 6.49
N VAL A 156 14.41 12.59 6.11
CA VAL A 156 14.58 13.69 7.07
C VAL A 156 13.37 13.77 8.00
N ARG A 157 12.16 13.67 7.45
CA ARG A 157 10.92 13.63 8.24
C ARG A 157 10.81 12.38 9.10
N ASN A 158 11.12 11.21 8.55
CA ASN A 158 11.07 9.94 9.28
C ASN A 158 12.04 9.93 10.47
N ARG A 159 13.23 10.52 10.34
CA ARG A 159 14.17 10.67 11.48
C ARG A 159 13.55 11.48 12.61
N ARG A 160 12.84 12.58 12.31
CA ARG A 160 12.08 13.35 13.30
C ARG A 160 10.94 12.54 13.92
N MET A 161 10.26 11.71 13.14
CA MET A 161 9.25 10.78 13.66
C MET A 161 9.87 9.71 14.57
N THR A 162 11.07 9.21 14.25
CA THR A 162 11.85 8.32 15.13
C THR A 162 12.21 8.99 16.45
N GLU A 163 12.59 10.27 16.44
CA GLU A 163 12.80 11.04 17.68
C GLU A 163 11.51 11.15 18.51
N ASN A 164 10.37 11.40 17.87
CA ASN A 164 9.07 11.42 18.56
C ASN A 164 8.74 10.06 19.18
N ILE A 165 8.99 8.95 18.45
CA ILE A 165 8.86 7.59 18.99
C ILE A 165 9.76 7.43 20.23
N ASN A 166 11.04 7.82 20.15
CA ASN A 166 11.97 7.68 21.26
C ASN A 166 11.54 8.45 22.51
N ARG A 167 11.00 9.67 22.36
CA ARG A 167 10.45 10.42 23.51
C ARG A 167 9.27 9.70 24.17
N LEU A 168 8.41 9.06 23.38
CA LEU A 168 7.29 8.27 23.91
C LEU A 168 7.76 6.96 24.57
N MET A 169 8.87 6.40 24.07
CA MET A 169 9.34 5.07 24.47
C MET A 169 10.44 5.09 25.53
N GLU A 170 10.99 6.26 25.85
CA GLU A 170 12.02 6.48 26.88
C GLU A 170 11.66 5.89 28.26
N PRO A 171 10.44 6.10 28.81
CA PRO A 171 10.07 5.54 30.11
C PRO A 171 10.08 4.01 30.14
N TYR A 172 9.94 3.38 28.98
CA TYR A 172 9.95 1.93 28.82
C TYR A 172 11.32 1.39 28.47
N GLY A 173 12.36 2.23 28.39
CA GLY A 173 13.71 1.83 27.99
C GLY A 173 13.73 1.12 26.64
N ILE A 174 12.93 1.59 25.69
CA ILE A 174 12.94 1.15 24.29
C ILE A 174 13.48 2.31 23.47
N VAL A 175 14.52 2.04 22.67
CA VAL A 175 15.16 3.02 21.80
C VAL A 175 15.17 2.49 20.38
N LEU A 176 14.71 3.32 19.45
CA LEU A 176 14.69 3.08 18.02
C LEU A 176 15.71 3.99 17.33
N ASP A 177 16.55 3.40 16.49
CA ASP A 177 17.53 4.10 15.67
C ASP A 177 17.17 3.96 14.20
N PHE A 178 17.08 5.08 13.48
CA PHE A 178 16.63 5.05 12.10
C PHE A 178 17.60 4.28 11.19
N ASP A 179 18.90 4.51 11.31
CA ASP A 179 19.91 3.91 10.44
C ASP A 179 20.15 2.43 10.77
N ARG A 180 20.17 2.08 12.06
CA ARG A 180 20.45 0.71 12.49
C ARG A 180 19.22 -0.18 12.50
N ASP A 181 18.05 0.35 12.85
CA ASP A 181 16.86 -0.45 13.09
C ASP A 181 15.78 -0.32 11.98
N VAL A 182 15.77 0.77 11.18
CA VAL A 182 14.74 1.01 10.15
C VAL A 182 15.25 0.82 8.72
N ILE A 183 16.41 1.38 8.36
CA ILE A 183 16.98 1.22 7.01
C ILE A 183 17.16 -0.27 6.64
N PRO A 184 17.73 -1.15 7.50
CA PRO A 184 18.04 -2.54 7.12
C PRO A 184 16.82 -3.43 6.87
N ILE A 185 15.64 -3.03 7.35
CA ILE A 185 14.38 -3.76 7.11
C ILE A 185 13.60 -3.22 5.90
N SER A 186 14.18 -2.25 5.18
CA SER A 186 13.59 -1.61 4.00
C SER A 186 14.40 -1.95 2.74
N GLN A 187 13.91 -1.50 1.57
CA GLN A 187 14.66 -1.53 0.31
C GLN A 187 15.23 -0.17 -0.08
N TYR A 188 15.45 0.74 0.88
CA TYR A 188 15.89 2.10 0.58
C TYR A 188 17.19 2.17 -0.23
N GLU A 189 18.18 1.34 0.10
CA GLU A 189 19.44 1.23 -0.66
C GLU A 189 19.25 0.75 -2.11
N ASN A 190 18.12 0.09 -2.38
CA ASN A 190 17.73 -0.42 -3.70
C ASN A 190 16.67 0.46 -4.37
N GLY A 191 16.53 1.73 -3.95
CA GLY A 191 15.57 2.69 -4.53
C GLY A 191 14.16 2.60 -3.94
N GLY A 192 13.95 1.79 -2.90
CA GLY A 192 12.72 1.75 -2.13
C GLY A 192 12.46 3.02 -1.31
N SER A 193 11.27 3.12 -0.73
CA SER A 193 10.81 4.23 0.11
C SER A 193 10.57 3.75 1.53
N ILE A 194 11.04 4.52 2.52
CA ILE A 194 10.77 4.22 3.92
C ILE A 194 9.50 4.95 4.33
N THR A 195 8.46 4.19 4.62
CA THR A 195 7.21 4.70 5.20
C THR A 195 7.19 4.62 6.73
N GLU A 196 6.21 5.30 7.32
CA GLU A 196 5.83 5.25 8.73
C GLU A 196 5.63 3.81 9.24
N ARG A 197 5.23 2.89 8.35
CA ARG A 197 5.05 1.48 8.69
C ARG A 197 6.39 0.79 9.00
N HIS A 198 7.51 1.16 8.39
CA HIS A 198 8.80 0.61 8.77
C HIS A 198 9.21 1.05 10.18
N LEU A 199 8.97 2.32 10.53
CA LEU A 199 9.28 2.85 11.86
C LEU A 199 8.50 2.07 12.92
N LEU A 200 7.20 1.87 12.67
CA LEU A 200 6.32 1.11 13.56
C LEU A 200 6.63 -0.39 13.55
N CYS A 201 7.07 -0.96 12.44
CA CYS A 201 7.53 -2.35 12.36
C CYS A 201 8.77 -2.56 13.22
N ALA A 202 9.78 -1.70 13.08
CA ALA A 202 11.00 -1.76 13.88
C ALA A 202 10.72 -1.54 15.37
N LEU A 203 9.83 -0.58 15.71
CA LEU A 203 9.34 -0.41 17.08
C LEU A 203 8.65 -1.67 17.62
N SER A 204 7.73 -2.25 16.85
CA SER A 204 7.03 -3.48 17.21
C SER A 204 8.01 -4.63 17.44
N GLN A 205 9.06 -4.74 16.65
CA GLN A 205 10.11 -5.74 16.87
C GLN A 205 10.83 -5.50 18.20
N LYS A 206 11.22 -4.25 18.53
CA LYS A 206 11.85 -3.94 19.83
C LYS A 206 10.92 -4.24 21.01
N ILE A 207 9.62 -3.99 20.87
CA ILE A 207 8.61 -4.34 21.88
C ILE A 207 8.55 -5.86 22.05
N LEU A 208 8.49 -6.63 20.96
CA LEU A 208 8.49 -8.10 21.01
C LEU A 208 9.77 -8.66 21.63
N ASP A 209 10.94 -8.10 21.30
CA ASP A 209 12.22 -8.52 21.86
C ASP A 209 12.28 -8.27 23.39
N LYS A 210 11.67 -7.16 23.84
CA LYS A 210 11.64 -6.79 25.26
C LYS A 210 10.59 -7.56 26.07
N ALA A 211 9.38 -7.69 25.52
CA ALA A 211 8.26 -8.33 26.20
C ALA A 211 8.32 -9.86 26.11
N GLY A 212 8.86 -10.39 25.01
CA GLY A 212 8.67 -11.77 24.60
C GLY A 212 7.30 -11.98 23.94
N ARG A 213 7.23 -12.94 23.00
CA ARG A 213 6.04 -13.21 22.20
C ARG A 213 4.81 -13.53 23.05
N ALA A 214 4.92 -14.41 24.05
CA ALA A 214 3.78 -14.83 24.87
C ALA A 214 3.23 -13.72 25.80
N ALA A 215 4.07 -12.76 26.20
CA ALA A 215 3.68 -11.69 27.12
C ALA A 215 3.43 -10.35 26.41
N CYS A 216 3.39 -10.35 25.07
CA CYS A 216 3.26 -9.12 24.27
C CYS A 216 1.96 -8.36 24.59
N ALA A 217 0.81 -9.02 24.59
CA ALA A 217 -0.47 -8.37 24.92
C ALA A 217 -0.45 -7.74 26.33
N GLU A 218 0.07 -8.46 27.32
CA GLU A 218 0.19 -7.96 28.69
C GLU A 218 1.11 -6.75 28.77
N PHE A 219 2.25 -6.76 28.07
CA PHE A 219 3.17 -5.64 28.02
C PHE A 219 2.50 -4.40 27.42
N VAL A 220 1.77 -4.56 26.32
CA VAL A 220 1.06 -3.45 25.66
C VAL A 220 -0.01 -2.86 26.58
N GLU A 221 -0.80 -3.68 27.28
CA GLU A 221 -1.83 -3.19 28.20
C GLU A 221 -1.25 -2.57 29.47
N LYS A 222 -0.34 -3.28 30.15
CA LYS A 222 0.11 -2.93 31.51
C LYS A 222 1.30 -1.98 31.54
N GLN A 223 2.21 -2.09 30.58
CA GLN A 223 3.41 -1.24 30.54
C GLN A 223 3.16 -0.03 29.65
N LEU A 224 2.73 -0.25 28.40
CA LEU A 224 2.49 0.86 27.46
C LEU A 224 1.16 1.61 27.72
N GLY A 225 0.26 1.04 28.53
CA GLY A 225 -1.03 1.66 28.87
C GLY A 225 -1.98 1.75 27.68
N ILE A 226 -1.82 0.87 26.68
CA ILE A 226 -2.63 0.83 25.47
C ILE A 226 -3.72 -0.23 25.65
N ALA A 227 -4.98 0.21 25.59
CA ALA A 227 -6.12 -0.70 25.65
C ALA A 227 -6.21 -1.55 24.38
N LEU A 228 -6.30 -2.86 24.53
CA LEU A 228 -6.51 -3.79 23.43
C LEU A 228 -7.98 -4.20 23.36
N ASN A 229 -8.53 -4.28 22.14
CA ASN A 229 -9.79 -5.00 21.94
C ASN A 229 -9.56 -6.52 22.05
N GLU A 230 -10.63 -7.29 22.25
CA GLU A 230 -10.56 -8.74 22.45
C GLU A 230 -9.75 -9.47 21.36
N LYS A 231 -9.98 -9.09 20.10
CA LYS A 231 -9.31 -9.69 18.94
C LYS A 231 -7.81 -9.40 18.91
N ALA A 232 -7.40 -8.16 19.21
CA ALA A 232 -6.00 -7.79 19.29
C ALA A 232 -5.31 -8.47 20.48
N LYS A 233 -5.99 -8.56 21.62
CA LYS A 233 -5.50 -9.25 22.82
C LYS A 233 -5.26 -10.73 22.56
N GLU A 234 -6.23 -11.42 21.96
CA GLU A 234 -6.11 -12.82 21.56
C GLU A 234 -4.89 -13.04 20.64
N ARG A 235 -4.81 -12.25 19.55
CA ARG A 235 -3.74 -12.36 18.55
C ARG A 235 -2.34 -12.06 19.11
N LEU A 236 -2.23 -11.08 20.01
CA LEU A 236 -0.96 -10.70 20.61
C LEU A 236 -0.54 -11.62 21.77
N SER A 237 -1.48 -12.40 22.33
CA SER A 237 -1.18 -13.38 23.39
C SER A 237 -0.73 -14.74 22.84
N ASP A 238 -1.01 -15.03 21.56
CA ASP A 238 -0.61 -16.28 20.91
C ASP A 238 0.86 -16.23 20.45
N PRO A 239 1.79 -16.97 21.08
CA PRO A 239 3.19 -16.98 20.68
C PRO A 239 3.42 -17.67 19.32
N GLU A 240 2.51 -18.56 18.90
CA GLU A 240 2.61 -19.30 17.64
C GLU A 240 1.99 -18.52 16.47
N ASN A 241 1.37 -17.35 16.73
CA ASN A 241 0.77 -16.51 15.70
C ASN A 241 1.85 -15.97 14.73
N PRO A 242 1.86 -16.40 13.46
CA PRO A 242 2.87 -15.98 12.49
C PRO A 242 2.69 -14.52 12.05
N HIS A 243 1.57 -13.90 12.38
CA HIS A 243 1.27 -12.50 12.07
C HIS A 243 1.58 -11.53 13.21
N GLN A 244 2.06 -12.02 14.36
CA GLN A 244 2.15 -11.23 15.60
C GLN A 244 2.86 -9.87 15.42
N LEU A 245 3.92 -9.82 14.63
CA LEU A 245 4.63 -8.56 14.33
C LEU A 245 3.74 -7.54 13.60
N TYR A 246 2.99 -8.00 12.59
CA TYR A 246 2.08 -7.16 11.81
C TYR A 246 0.82 -6.79 12.60
N ASP A 247 0.32 -7.68 13.46
CA ASP A 247 -0.77 -7.37 14.38
C ASP A 247 -0.34 -6.27 15.36
N LEU A 248 0.85 -6.38 15.95
CA LEU A 248 1.38 -5.37 16.86
C LEU A 248 1.62 -4.05 16.14
N LEU A 249 2.18 -4.07 14.92
CA LEU A 249 2.30 -2.89 14.07
C LEU A 249 0.95 -2.21 13.87
N GLY A 250 -0.11 -2.97 13.60
CA GLY A 250 -1.47 -2.45 13.46
C GLY A 250 -1.93 -1.69 14.70
N VAL A 251 -1.71 -2.24 15.90
CA VAL A 251 -2.00 -1.58 17.18
C VAL A 251 -1.17 -0.30 17.34
N MET A 252 0.15 -0.38 17.12
CA MET A 252 1.03 0.78 17.22
C MET A 252 0.63 1.88 16.23
N LYS A 253 0.21 1.52 15.01
CA LYS A 253 -0.28 2.47 14.02
C LYS A 253 -1.51 3.21 14.50
N ALA A 254 -2.52 2.49 15.00
CA ALA A 254 -3.76 3.07 15.48
C ALA A 254 -3.54 4.04 16.67
N GLU A 255 -2.59 3.71 17.55
CA GLU A 255 -2.39 4.43 18.82
C GLU A 255 -1.33 5.54 18.77
N LEU A 256 -0.30 5.38 17.93
CA LEU A 256 0.88 6.23 17.96
C LEU A 256 0.97 7.20 16.79
N VAL A 257 0.41 6.89 15.61
CA VAL A 257 0.58 7.75 14.41
C VAL A 257 0.21 9.20 14.71
N GLY A 258 -0.96 9.45 15.30
CA GLY A 258 -1.38 10.82 15.64
C GLY A 258 -0.50 11.55 16.66
N LYS A 259 0.37 10.84 17.38
CA LYS A 259 1.33 11.40 18.36
C LYS A 259 2.72 11.61 17.77
N ILE A 260 3.12 10.79 16.80
CA ILE A 260 4.46 10.81 16.21
C ILE A 260 4.54 11.52 14.88
N TYR A 261 3.40 11.70 14.19
CA TYR A 261 3.35 12.22 12.84
C TYR A 261 3.95 13.62 12.74
N VAL A 262 4.84 13.79 11.76
CA VAL A 262 5.38 15.09 11.37
C VAL A 262 4.77 15.41 10.00
N PRO A 263 4.21 16.60 9.78
CA PRO A 263 3.61 16.96 8.51
C PRO A 263 4.55 16.76 7.31
N ALA A 264 4.03 16.13 6.26
CA ALA A 264 4.65 16.07 4.94
C ALA A 264 4.74 17.48 4.33
N THR A 265 5.88 17.81 3.74
CA THR A 265 6.09 19.13 3.11
C THR A 265 6.91 18.99 1.82
N ASP A 266 8.21 19.21 1.90
CA ASP A 266 9.16 19.25 0.79
C ASP A 266 9.34 17.91 0.05
N GLU A 267 8.91 16.81 0.66
CA GLU A 267 8.83 15.47 0.09
C GLU A 267 7.63 15.25 -0.85
N CYS A 268 6.68 16.19 -0.93
CA CYS A 268 5.50 16.09 -1.79
C CYS A 268 5.70 16.92 -3.06
N LEU A 269 5.38 16.36 -4.23
CA LEU A 269 5.34 17.15 -5.47
C LEU A 269 4.13 18.10 -5.47
N PRO A 270 4.28 19.34 -5.96
CA PRO A 270 3.11 20.15 -6.33
C PRO A 270 2.23 19.38 -7.32
N PHE A 271 0.91 19.42 -7.13
CA PHE A 271 -0.04 18.66 -7.94
C PHE A 271 0.14 18.86 -9.45
N ALA A 272 0.32 20.10 -9.90
CA ALA A 272 0.52 20.42 -11.32
C ALA A 272 1.83 19.82 -11.90
N GLU A 273 2.87 19.62 -11.08
CA GLU A 273 4.09 18.95 -11.50
C GLU A 273 3.88 17.44 -11.61
N LEU A 274 3.09 16.86 -10.70
CA LEU A 274 2.74 15.45 -10.75
C LEU A 274 1.90 15.10 -11.99
N VAL A 275 0.94 15.94 -12.37
CA VAL A 275 0.17 15.79 -13.62
C VAL A 275 1.12 15.74 -14.81
N LYS A 276 2.00 16.74 -14.94
CA LYS A 276 2.97 16.80 -16.05
C LYS A 276 3.89 15.59 -16.08
N LEU A 277 4.33 15.12 -14.91
CA LEU A 277 5.18 13.94 -14.80
C LEU A 277 4.45 12.69 -15.26
N ALA A 278 3.17 12.51 -14.89
CA ALA A 278 2.37 11.38 -15.33
C ALA A 278 2.21 11.36 -16.86
N ASP A 279 1.96 12.51 -17.48
CA ASP A 279 1.92 12.66 -18.94
C ASP A 279 3.29 12.34 -19.58
N GLU A 280 4.37 12.90 -19.01
CA GLU A 280 5.74 12.72 -19.49
C GLU A 280 6.13 11.24 -19.54
N VAL A 281 5.79 10.47 -18.51
CA VAL A 281 6.12 9.04 -18.44
C VAL A 281 5.07 8.16 -19.10
N GLY A 282 4.06 8.76 -19.74
CA GLY A 282 2.98 8.05 -20.39
C GLY A 282 2.22 7.15 -19.43
N ALA A 283 1.88 7.61 -18.23
CA ALA A 283 1.08 6.90 -17.25
C ALA A 283 -0.39 7.39 -17.23
N ILE A 284 -1.21 6.80 -16.35
CA ILE A 284 -2.55 7.28 -16.03
C ILE A 284 -2.53 7.79 -14.59
N LEU A 285 -2.58 9.11 -14.42
CA LEU A 285 -2.74 9.69 -13.09
C LEU A 285 -4.17 9.47 -12.60
N CYS A 286 -4.28 8.91 -11.39
CA CYS A 286 -5.55 8.55 -10.77
C CYS A 286 -5.65 9.13 -9.36
N TYR A 287 -6.86 9.52 -8.97
CA TYR A 287 -7.18 9.89 -7.59
C TYR A 287 -7.66 8.64 -6.81
N PRO A 288 -6.99 8.22 -5.72
CA PRO A 288 -7.49 7.21 -4.81
C PRO A 288 -8.66 7.75 -3.97
N TYR A 289 -9.87 7.29 -4.24
CA TYR A 289 -11.03 7.62 -3.43
C TYR A 289 -11.01 6.83 -2.11
N LEU A 290 -11.10 7.57 -1.01
CA LEU A 290 -11.19 7.03 0.35
C LEU A 290 -12.64 7.00 0.84
N GLY A 291 -13.39 8.09 0.63
CA GLY A 291 -14.77 8.27 1.10
C GLY A 291 -14.91 8.44 2.62
N ASP A 292 -15.99 9.11 3.06
CA ASP A 292 -16.29 9.33 4.47
C ASP A 292 -16.45 8.01 5.24
N VAL A 293 -16.00 8.01 6.49
CA VAL A 293 -16.23 6.91 7.43
C VAL A 293 -17.24 7.39 8.47
N THR A 294 -18.46 6.84 8.44
CA THR A 294 -19.52 7.13 9.44
C THR A 294 -19.59 6.03 10.49
N ASP A 295 -19.72 4.78 10.04
CA ASP A 295 -19.48 3.54 10.80
C ASP A 295 -18.52 2.66 9.99
N SER A 296 -17.39 2.29 10.58
CA SER A 296 -16.38 1.46 9.90
C SER A 296 -16.99 0.10 9.51
N VAL A 297 -17.14 -0.17 8.21
CA VAL A 297 -17.59 -1.49 7.70
C VAL A 297 -16.70 -2.63 8.22
N THR A 298 -15.42 -2.34 8.49
CA THR A 298 -14.45 -3.28 9.08
C THR A 298 -14.32 -3.20 10.61
N GLY A 299 -15.06 -2.31 11.28
CA GLY A 299 -15.07 -2.13 12.74
C GLY A 299 -13.88 -1.39 13.38
N ASP A 300 -12.87 -0.97 12.62
CA ASP A 300 -11.58 -0.52 13.16
C ASP A 300 -11.28 0.99 12.97
N LYS A 301 -12.13 1.76 12.27
CA LYS A 301 -11.87 3.18 11.97
C LYS A 301 -12.80 4.13 12.74
N LYS A 302 -12.22 5.19 13.32
CA LYS A 302 -12.96 6.32 13.88
C LYS A 302 -13.72 7.04 12.76
N ALA A 303 -14.92 7.54 13.06
CA ALA A 303 -15.67 8.37 12.12
C ALA A 303 -14.82 9.57 11.67
N ALA A 304 -14.77 9.81 10.36
CA ALA A 304 -13.96 10.85 9.74
C ALA A 304 -14.58 11.31 8.42
N LYS A 305 -14.49 12.62 8.19
CA LYS A 305 -14.93 13.30 6.97
C LYS A 305 -13.74 13.55 6.03
N PHE A 306 -13.95 13.32 4.75
CA PHE A 306 -13.01 13.45 3.64
C PHE A 306 -13.72 14.11 2.44
N GLU A 307 -13.59 13.55 1.23
CA GLU A 307 -14.05 14.16 -0.01
C GLU A 307 -15.56 14.07 -0.34
N ASP A 308 -16.40 13.34 0.41
CA ASP A 308 -17.79 13.10 -0.03
C ASP A 308 -18.64 14.38 -0.12
N ASP A 309 -18.46 15.34 0.80
CA ASP A 309 -19.25 16.56 0.83
C ASP A 309 -18.92 17.54 -0.33
N PHE A 310 -17.78 17.35 -1.00
CA PHE A 310 -17.32 18.17 -2.12
C PHE A 310 -16.87 17.35 -3.33
N LEU A 311 -17.37 16.12 -3.47
CA LEU A 311 -16.95 15.18 -4.50
C LEU A 311 -17.16 15.72 -5.93
N ASP A 312 -18.26 16.43 -6.18
CA ASP A 312 -18.54 17.04 -7.49
C ASP A 312 -17.50 18.12 -7.85
N GLU A 313 -17.18 19.03 -6.91
CA GLU A 313 -16.13 20.06 -7.07
C GLU A 313 -14.74 19.42 -7.25
N LEU A 314 -14.49 18.30 -6.56
CA LEU A 314 -13.26 17.53 -6.72
C LEU A 314 -13.16 16.95 -8.13
N PHE A 315 -14.21 16.31 -8.65
CA PHE A 315 -14.20 15.73 -10.00
C PHE A 315 -14.02 16.79 -11.10
N GLU A 316 -14.64 17.96 -10.96
CA GLU A 316 -14.39 19.09 -11.85
C GLU A 316 -12.90 19.45 -11.88
N MET A 317 -12.29 19.63 -10.70
CA MET A 317 -10.87 19.99 -10.59
C MET A 317 -9.97 18.91 -11.17
N LEU A 318 -10.21 17.64 -10.81
CA LEU A 318 -9.45 16.51 -11.33
C LEU A 318 -9.49 16.47 -12.86
N LYS A 319 -10.66 16.73 -13.47
CA LYS A 319 -10.80 16.76 -14.94
C LYS A 319 -10.05 17.92 -15.57
N GLU A 320 -10.19 19.12 -15.02
CA GLU A 320 -9.55 20.34 -15.55
C GLU A 320 -8.03 20.27 -15.48
N GLU A 321 -7.50 19.69 -14.40
CA GLU A 321 -6.07 19.59 -14.15
C GLU A 321 -5.41 18.37 -14.80
N GLY A 322 -6.14 17.53 -15.55
CA GLY A 322 -5.54 16.43 -16.31
C GLY A 322 -5.43 15.09 -15.58
N VAL A 323 -6.24 14.84 -14.55
CA VAL A 323 -6.40 13.49 -13.98
C VAL A 323 -7.33 12.67 -14.89
N HIS A 324 -7.02 11.39 -15.05
CA HIS A 324 -7.68 10.52 -16.05
C HIS A 324 -8.32 9.27 -15.46
N GLY A 325 -8.18 9.06 -14.15
CA GLY A 325 -8.83 7.95 -13.48
C GLY A 325 -9.08 8.17 -12.00
N VAL A 326 -9.83 7.24 -11.44
CA VAL A 326 -10.10 7.12 -10.02
C VAL A 326 -9.85 5.68 -9.63
N THR A 327 -9.11 5.47 -8.54
CA THR A 327 -8.94 4.15 -7.95
C THR A 327 -9.69 4.06 -6.63
N TYR A 328 -10.30 2.92 -6.34
CA TYR A 328 -11.05 2.71 -5.11
C TYR A 328 -11.09 1.24 -4.71
N MET A 329 -11.40 1.01 -3.43
CA MET A 329 -11.49 -0.32 -2.80
C MET A 329 -12.95 -0.62 -2.49
N PRO A 330 -13.64 -1.47 -3.26
CA PRO A 330 -15.05 -1.77 -3.00
C PRO A 330 -15.33 -2.23 -1.56
N ALA A 331 -14.39 -2.96 -0.94
CA ALA A 331 -14.49 -3.42 0.45
C ALA A 331 -14.49 -2.29 1.51
N ARG A 332 -14.09 -1.07 1.15
CA ARG A 332 -13.93 0.06 2.08
C ARG A 332 -15.03 1.12 1.99
N ASN A 333 -15.95 0.99 1.04
CA ASN A 333 -16.97 2.01 0.76
C ASN A 333 -18.38 1.42 0.77
N THR A 334 -19.38 2.26 1.11
CA THR A 334 -20.78 1.84 1.03
C THR A 334 -21.25 1.74 -0.42
N ARG A 335 -22.37 1.02 -0.63
CA ARG A 335 -22.97 0.91 -1.97
C ARG A 335 -23.38 2.26 -2.53
N GLU A 336 -23.87 3.17 -1.67
CA GLU A 336 -24.28 4.53 -2.03
C GLU A 336 -23.07 5.36 -2.47
N GLN A 337 -21.97 5.32 -1.71
CA GLN A 337 -20.70 5.97 -2.07
C GLN A 337 -20.22 5.49 -3.44
N LEU A 338 -20.12 4.17 -3.64
CA LEU A 338 -19.65 3.60 -4.90
C LEU A 338 -20.59 3.92 -6.06
N THR A 339 -21.90 3.89 -5.86
CA THR A 339 -22.87 4.25 -6.92
C THR A 339 -22.71 5.70 -7.36
N ARG A 340 -22.51 6.63 -6.42
CA ARG A 340 -22.26 8.05 -6.72
C ARG A 340 -20.90 8.22 -7.43
N LEU A 341 -19.85 7.60 -6.90
CA LEU A 341 -18.50 7.68 -7.45
C LEU A 341 -18.47 7.20 -8.92
N GLN A 342 -19.03 6.02 -9.19
CA GLN A 342 -19.06 5.46 -10.54
C GLN A 342 -19.91 6.30 -11.51
N LYS A 343 -20.97 6.95 -11.01
CA LYS A 343 -21.74 7.90 -11.82
C LYS A 343 -20.86 9.07 -12.25
N LEU A 344 -20.12 9.67 -11.32
CA LEU A 344 -19.18 10.76 -11.63
C LEU A 344 -18.06 10.31 -12.58
N CYS A 345 -17.51 9.10 -12.39
CA CYS A 345 -16.52 8.55 -13.32
C CYS A 345 -17.07 8.48 -14.76
N ARG A 346 -18.31 8.04 -14.95
CA ARG A 346 -18.96 8.03 -16.27
C ARG A 346 -19.19 9.43 -16.84
N GLU A 347 -19.63 10.37 -16.02
CA GLU A 347 -19.90 11.77 -16.44
C GLU A 347 -18.62 12.51 -16.85
N TYR A 348 -17.51 12.30 -16.15
CA TYR A 348 -16.23 12.95 -16.42
C TYR A 348 -15.29 12.13 -17.32
N HIS A 349 -15.73 10.95 -17.76
CA HIS A 349 -14.96 9.98 -18.56
C HIS A 349 -13.63 9.57 -17.89
N MET A 350 -13.70 9.26 -16.60
CA MET A 350 -12.56 8.78 -15.81
C MET A 350 -12.46 7.26 -15.88
N THR A 351 -11.24 6.75 -16.00
CA THR A 351 -10.96 5.31 -15.87
C THR A 351 -11.17 4.88 -14.43
N GLU A 352 -11.90 3.77 -14.22
CA GLU A 352 -12.13 3.19 -12.90
C GLU A 352 -11.18 2.02 -12.66
N ILE A 353 -10.47 2.02 -11.52
CA ILE A 353 -9.46 1.00 -11.20
C ILE A 353 -9.67 0.47 -9.77
N SER A 354 -9.73 -0.85 -9.61
CA SER A 354 -9.76 -1.49 -8.27
C SER A 354 -8.40 -2.00 -7.82
N GLY A 355 -8.17 -2.00 -6.51
CA GLY A 355 -7.07 -2.70 -5.85
C GLY A 355 -7.19 -2.58 -4.33
N GLU A 356 -6.55 -3.48 -3.56
CA GLU A 356 -6.87 -3.69 -2.13
C GLU A 356 -5.89 -3.08 -1.11
N ASP A 357 -4.83 -2.41 -1.58
CA ASP A 357 -3.79 -1.83 -0.70
C ASP A 357 -3.22 -2.93 0.23
N VAL A 358 -2.76 -4.01 -0.41
CA VAL A 358 -2.19 -5.17 0.28
C VAL A 358 -0.78 -4.85 0.76
N ASN A 359 -0.60 -4.79 2.09
CA ASN A 359 0.67 -4.48 2.75
C ASN A 359 0.88 -5.26 4.07
N SER A 360 0.03 -6.23 4.38
CA SER A 360 0.07 -7.02 5.61
C SER A 360 -0.15 -8.50 5.35
N SER A 361 0.43 -9.36 6.21
CA SER A 361 0.37 -10.81 6.08
C SER A 361 -1.03 -11.41 6.29
N ARG A 362 -1.98 -10.64 6.83
CA ARG A 362 -3.37 -11.08 7.00
C ARG A 362 -4.30 -10.71 5.84
N GLN A 363 -3.85 -9.89 4.90
CA GLN A 363 -4.67 -9.46 3.77
C GLN A 363 -4.66 -10.51 2.65
N SER A 364 -5.83 -10.78 2.08
CA SER A 364 -5.96 -11.59 0.87
C SER A 364 -5.57 -10.74 -0.35
N MET A 365 -5.11 -11.40 -1.40
CA MET A 365 -4.94 -10.76 -2.72
C MET A 365 -6.28 -10.55 -3.42
N ILE A 366 -7.31 -11.32 -3.05
CA ILE A 366 -8.67 -11.21 -3.57
C ILE A 366 -9.47 -10.15 -2.82
N CYS A 367 -10.18 -9.33 -3.59
CA CYS A 367 -11.32 -8.54 -3.14
C CYS A 367 -12.61 -9.33 -3.39
N PRO A 368 -13.26 -9.93 -2.38
CA PRO A 368 -14.48 -10.71 -2.58
C PRO A 368 -15.63 -9.89 -3.21
N GLU A 369 -15.68 -8.60 -2.93
CA GLU A 369 -16.68 -7.66 -3.41
C GLU A 369 -16.68 -7.57 -4.94
N LEU A 370 -15.54 -7.75 -5.61
CA LEU A 370 -15.45 -7.75 -7.08
C LEU A 370 -16.24 -8.90 -7.75
N SER A 371 -16.69 -9.90 -6.99
CA SER A 371 -17.61 -10.92 -7.52
C SER A 371 -19.00 -10.37 -7.86
N ASP A 372 -19.36 -9.19 -7.35
CA ASP A 372 -20.61 -8.52 -7.69
C ASP A 372 -20.60 -8.05 -9.17
N PRO A 373 -21.65 -8.34 -9.95
CA PRO A 373 -21.76 -7.90 -11.34
C PRO A 373 -21.56 -6.39 -11.56
N GLN A 374 -21.85 -5.54 -10.56
CA GLN A 374 -21.59 -4.09 -10.63
C GLN A 374 -20.11 -3.76 -10.87
N PHE A 375 -19.18 -4.64 -10.50
CA PHE A 375 -17.74 -4.36 -10.58
C PHE A 375 -17.02 -5.13 -11.69
N ARG A 376 -17.76 -5.84 -12.56
CA ARG A 376 -17.15 -6.61 -13.66
C ARG A 376 -16.25 -5.75 -14.56
N HIS A 377 -16.63 -4.49 -14.79
CA HIS A 377 -15.83 -3.55 -15.59
C HIS A 377 -14.46 -3.24 -14.99
N LEU A 378 -14.26 -3.44 -13.68
CA LEU A 378 -12.96 -3.21 -13.02
C LEU A 378 -11.95 -4.32 -13.35
N VAL A 379 -12.43 -5.54 -13.60
CA VAL A 379 -11.59 -6.63 -14.12
C VAL A 379 -11.18 -6.32 -15.56
N ASP A 380 -12.12 -5.87 -16.40
CA ASP A 380 -11.82 -5.48 -17.79
C ASP A 380 -10.83 -4.30 -17.81
N ALA A 381 -11.00 -3.33 -16.91
CA ALA A 381 -10.06 -2.22 -16.74
C ALA A 381 -8.66 -2.70 -16.37
N ALA A 382 -8.54 -3.68 -15.46
CA ALA A 382 -7.25 -4.26 -15.09
C ALA A 382 -6.49 -4.81 -16.32
N TRP A 383 -7.18 -5.54 -17.21
CA TRP A 383 -6.56 -6.04 -18.44
C TRP A 383 -6.16 -4.92 -19.39
N LYS A 384 -6.95 -3.85 -19.52
CA LYS A 384 -6.58 -2.68 -20.32
C LYS A 384 -5.31 -1.99 -19.79
N LEU A 385 -5.11 -1.93 -18.47
CA LEU A 385 -3.86 -1.40 -17.88
C LEU A 385 -2.65 -2.27 -18.27
N VAL A 386 -2.82 -3.59 -18.20
CA VAL A 386 -1.78 -4.57 -18.59
C VAL A 386 -1.46 -4.48 -20.08
N GLU A 387 -2.45 -4.28 -20.94
CA GLU A 387 -2.27 -4.14 -22.39
C GLU A 387 -1.54 -2.85 -22.75
N ARG A 388 -1.95 -1.73 -22.15
CA ARG A 388 -1.37 -0.41 -22.39
C ARG A 388 0.13 -0.33 -22.10
N GLU A 389 0.65 -1.14 -21.18
CA GLU A 389 2.09 -1.17 -20.85
C GLU A 389 2.96 -2.00 -21.82
N LYS A 390 2.34 -2.66 -22.80
CA LYS A 390 3.03 -3.44 -23.84
C LYS A 390 3.30 -2.63 -25.11
N ASP A 391 2.52 -1.58 -25.32
CA ASP A 391 2.70 -0.58 -26.36
C ASP A 391 3.81 0.41 -25.97
#